data_AF-A0A7V6P126-F1
#
_entry.id   AF-A0A7V6P126-F1
#
_cell.length_a   1.000
_cell.length_b   1.000
_cell.length_c   1.000
_cell.angle_alpha   90.00
_cell.angle_beta   90.00
_cell.angle_gamma   90.00
#
_symmetry.space_group_name_H-M   'P 1'
#
loop_
_entity.id
_entity.type
_entity.pdbx_description
1 polymer ?
#
loop_
_entity_poly.entity_id
_entity_poly.type
_entity_poly.pdbx_seq_one_letter_code
_entity_poly.pdbx_strand_id
1 'polypeptide(L)'
;MDNNVFGGFSGKVAAIPGSIRELLKKLIERRVTIVLDANVEPECVEIENVVGNILVAEFGNKFKFVDIDCICEIIVDRDELLEALLGRKCCNDNDVGSNASFDCNDLSDVLGGKKPKRG
;
A
#
# COMPACT_ATOMS: atom_id res chain seq x y z
N MET A 1 18.75 -27.75 8.82
CA MET A 1 18.98 -26.66 9.79
C MET A 1 17.82 -25.70 9.64
N ASP A 2 16.97 -25.77 10.65
CA ASP A 2 15.92 -24.87 11.13
C ASP A 2 14.69 -24.59 10.26
N ASN A 3 13.67 -25.40 10.56
CA ASN A 3 12.24 -25.18 10.32
C ASN A 3 11.72 -24.04 11.21
N ASN A 4 10.80 -23.21 10.71
CA ASN A 4 9.77 -22.51 11.49
C ASN A 4 8.61 -22.15 10.55
N VAL A 5 7.58 -23.00 10.46
CA VAL A 5 6.33 -22.97 11.25
C VAL A 5 5.54 -21.67 11.04
N PHE A 6 4.68 -21.72 10.02
CA PHE A 6 3.55 -20.80 9.85
C PHE A 6 2.56 -21.01 11.01
N GLY A 7 2.68 -20.20 12.06
CA GLY A 7 1.68 -20.05 13.10
C GLY A 7 0.57 -19.13 12.63
N GLY A 8 -0.65 -19.67 12.52
CA GLY A 8 -1.82 -18.99 11.98
C GLY A 8 -2.34 -17.82 12.81
N PHE A 9 -2.84 -16.81 12.12
CA PHE A 9 -3.77 -15.80 12.65
C PHE A 9 -5.04 -15.82 11.79
N SER A 10 -6.16 -16.20 12.41
CA SER A 10 -7.51 -16.21 11.84
C SER A 10 -8.18 -14.83 11.98
N GLY A 11 -7.49 -13.78 11.55
CA GLY A 11 -8.04 -12.45 11.30
C GLY A 11 -7.42 -11.98 9.99
N LYS A 12 -8.24 -11.56 9.02
CA LYS A 12 -7.78 -11.10 7.70
C LYS A 12 -7.01 -9.78 7.84
N VAL A 13 -5.83 -9.79 8.45
CA VAL A 13 -4.87 -8.70 8.32
C VAL A 13 -4.45 -8.73 6.87
N ALA A 14 -4.83 -7.71 6.10
CA ALA A 14 -4.46 -7.62 4.70
C ALA A 14 -2.93 -7.66 4.63
N ALA A 15 -2.39 -8.78 4.15
CA ALA A 15 -0.96 -9.01 4.11
C ALA A 15 -0.25 -7.79 3.51
N ILE A 16 0.78 -7.32 4.20
CA ILE A 16 1.65 -6.25 3.70
C ILE A 16 2.16 -6.71 2.34
N PRO A 17 2.04 -5.88 1.29
CA PRO A 17 2.48 -6.29 -0.04
C PRO A 17 3.97 -6.63 -0.01
N GLY A 18 4.31 -7.83 -0.48
CA GLY A 18 5.69 -8.33 -0.51
C GLY A 18 6.45 -7.88 -1.76
N SER A 19 5.77 -7.19 -2.69
CA SER A 19 6.35 -6.65 -3.92
C SER A 19 5.62 -5.38 -4.37
N ILE A 20 6.31 -4.55 -5.15
CA ILE A 20 5.75 -3.35 -5.81
C ILE A 20 4.49 -3.71 -6.59
N ARG A 21 4.50 -4.84 -7.30
CA ARG A 21 3.34 -5.35 -8.04
C ARG A 21 2.12 -5.58 -7.16
N GLU A 22 2.30 -6.20 -5.99
CA GLU A 22 1.20 -6.42 -5.05
C GLU A 22 0.70 -5.11 -4.44
N LEU A 23 1.60 -4.17 -4.19
CA LEU A 23 1.24 -2.83 -3.72
C LEU A 23 0.38 -2.11 -4.77
N LEU A 24 0.82 -2.05 -6.03
CA LEU A 24 0.08 -1.42 -7.13
C LEU A 24 -1.32 -2.02 -7.31
N LYS A 25 -1.47 -3.33 -7.17
CA LYS A 25 -2.79 -4.00 -7.23
C LYS A 25 -3.75 -3.56 -6.13
N LYS A 26 -3.24 -3.14 -4.96
CA LYS A 26 -4.08 -2.60 -3.89
C LYS A 26 -4.43 -1.13 -4.09
N LEU A 27 -3.70 -0.45 -4.96
CA LEU A 27 -3.83 0.97 -5.27
C LEU A 27 -4.58 1.23 -6.58
N ILE A 28 -5.29 0.24 -7.14
CA ILE A 28 -6.19 0.44 -8.29
C ILE A 28 -7.22 1.53 -7.97
N GLU A 29 -7.54 2.37 -8.97
CA GLU A 29 -8.41 3.55 -8.87
C GLU A 29 -7.86 4.62 -7.89
N ARG A 30 -6.55 4.65 -7.65
CA ARG A 30 -5.89 5.68 -6.85
C ARG A 30 -4.79 6.40 -7.62
N ARG A 31 -4.56 7.65 -7.21
CA ARG A 31 -3.51 8.50 -7.75
C ARG A 31 -2.22 8.28 -6.97
N VAL A 32 -1.16 7.95 -7.68
CA VAL A 32 0.17 7.75 -7.11
C VAL A 32 1.19 8.54 -7.91
N THR A 33 2.32 8.83 -7.28
CA THR A 33 3.49 9.33 -8.00
C THR A 33 4.46 8.18 -8.22
N ILE A 34 4.82 7.91 -9.46
CA ILE A 34 5.81 6.89 -9.83
C ILE A 34 7.13 7.56 -10.24
N VAL A 35 8.25 6.96 -9.82
CA VAL A 35 9.60 7.34 -10.23
C VAL A 35 10.17 6.24 -11.11
N LEU A 36 10.57 6.58 -12.34
CA LEU A 36 11.08 5.62 -13.32
C LEU A 36 12.60 5.62 -13.39
N ASP A 37 13.19 4.47 -13.73
CA ASP A 37 14.63 4.24 -13.91
C ASP A 37 15.18 4.84 -15.22
N ALA A 38 14.90 6.13 -15.45
CA ALA A 38 15.29 6.82 -16.68
C ALA A 38 15.74 8.27 -16.46
N ASN A 39 16.07 8.67 -15.23
CA ASN A 39 16.33 10.08 -14.87
C ASN A 39 15.18 11.02 -15.29
N VAL A 40 13.95 10.52 -15.29
CA VAL A 40 12.75 11.30 -15.61
C VAL A 40 12.19 11.89 -14.32
N GLU A 41 11.54 13.05 -14.43
CA GLU A 41 10.83 13.64 -13.30
C GLU A 41 9.74 12.68 -12.78
N PRO A 42 9.46 12.66 -11.47
CA PRO A 42 8.37 11.88 -10.92
C PRO A 42 7.04 12.23 -11.60
N GLU A 43 6.25 11.22 -11.92
CA GLU A 43 5.00 11.40 -12.65
C GLU A 43 3.80 11.00 -11.79
N CYS A 44 2.81 11.88 -11.67
CA CYS A 44 1.54 11.57 -11.02
C CYS A 44 0.60 10.89 -12.02
N VAL A 45 0.18 9.67 -11.69
CA VAL A 45 -0.67 8.82 -12.53
C VAL A 45 -1.78 8.20 -11.70
N GLU A 46 -2.90 7.85 -12.35
CA GLU A 46 -3.96 7.05 -11.73
C GLU A 46 -3.81 5.58 -12.15
N ILE A 47 -3.85 4.66 -11.19
CA ILE A 47 -3.65 3.23 -11.48
C ILE A 47 -4.96 2.63 -11.96
N GLU A 48 -4.98 2.24 -13.23
CA GLU A 48 -6.16 1.62 -13.85
C GLU A 48 -6.13 0.09 -13.68
N ASN A 49 -4.97 -0.52 -13.89
CA ASN A 49 -4.83 -1.96 -13.78
C ASN A 49 -3.37 -2.41 -13.66
N VAL A 50 -3.17 -3.66 -13.24
CA VAL A 50 -1.86 -4.34 -13.22
C VAL A 50 -1.98 -5.70 -13.92
N VAL A 51 -1.47 -5.80 -15.14
CA VAL A 51 -1.55 -7.00 -15.98
C VAL A 51 -0.17 -7.63 -16.13
N GLY A 52 0.02 -8.82 -15.56
CA GLY A 52 1.35 -9.45 -15.56
C GLY A 52 2.35 -8.57 -14.81
N ASN A 53 3.41 -8.12 -15.50
CA ASN A 53 4.42 -7.17 -15.00
C ASN A 53 4.25 -5.75 -15.54
N ILE A 54 3.07 -5.43 -16.10
CA ILE A 54 2.80 -4.13 -16.71
C ILE A 54 1.80 -3.39 -15.82
N LEU A 55 2.18 -2.18 -15.40
CA LEU A 55 1.29 -1.18 -14.85
C LEU A 55 0.57 -0.46 -15.99
N VAL A 56 -0.76 -0.47 -15.96
CA VAL A 56 -1.62 0.36 -16.81
C VAL A 56 -2.09 1.52 -15.96
N ALA A 57 -1.73 2.73 -16.37
CA ALA A 57 -2.06 3.94 -15.63
C ALA A 57 -2.63 5.01 -16.57
N GLU A 58 -3.56 5.81 -16.06
CA GLU A 58 -4.03 7.00 -16.74
C GLU A 58 -3.12 8.19 -16.41
N PHE A 59 -2.72 8.91 -17.45
CA PHE A 59 -1.97 10.15 -17.35
C PHE A 59 -2.63 11.21 -18.23
N GLY A 60 -3.31 12.16 -17.59
CA GLY A 60 -4.07 13.21 -18.27
C GLY A 60 -5.34 12.66 -18.95
N ASN A 61 -5.24 12.31 -20.24
CA ASN A 61 -6.32 11.71 -21.03
C ASN A 61 -5.82 10.55 -21.90
N LYS A 62 -4.70 9.93 -21.48
CA LYS A 62 -4.01 8.88 -22.20
C LYS A 62 -3.70 7.74 -21.24
N PHE A 63 -3.65 6.52 -21.78
CA PHE A 63 -3.08 5.39 -21.07
C PHE A 63 -1.57 5.37 -21.24
N LYS A 64 -0.88 5.12 -20.12
CA LYS A 64 0.54 4.85 -20.04
C LYS A 64 0.72 3.41 -19.58
N PHE A 65 1.59 2.70 -20.29
CA PHE A 65 1.97 1.33 -19.95
C PHE A 65 3.41 1.37 -19.46
N VAL A 66 3.65 0.88 -18.25
CA VAL A 66 4.95 0.94 -17.60
C VAL A 66 5.34 -0.47 -17.16
N ASP A 67 6.54 -0.91 -17.51
CA ASP A 67 7.10 -2.13 -16.94
C ASP A 67 7.38 -1.88 -15.45
N ILE A 68 6.86 -2.75 -14.58
CA ILE A 68 7.01 -2.61 -13.14
C ILE A 68 8.48 -2.66 -12.73
N ASP A 69 9.32 -3.38 -13.49
CA ASP A 69 10.75 -3.47 -13.22
C ASP A 69 11.48 -2.14 -13.46
N CYS A 70 10.88 -1.21 -14.21
CA CYS A 70 11.41 0.14 -14.42
C CYS A 70 10.99 1.14 -13.34
N ILE A 71 10.16 0.74 -12.36
CA ILE A 71 9.70 1.62 -11.29
C ILE A 71 10.69 1.52 -10.12
N CYS A 72 11.38 2.62 -9.85
CA CYS A 72 12.29 2.72 -8.71
C CYS A 72 11.52 2.93 -7.40
N GLU A 73 10.56 3.85 -7.42
CA GLU A 73 9.85 4.30 -6.23
C GLU A 73 8.38 4.56 -6.55
N ILE A 74 7.51 4.30 -5.57
CA ILE A 74 6.10 4.69 -5.59
C ILE A 74 5.88 5.57 -4.37
N ILE A 75 5.40 6.78 -4.59
CA ILE A 75 5.05 7.75 -3.57
C ILE A 75 3.53 7.88 -3.57
N VAL A 76 2.93 7.61 -2.42
CA VAL A 76 1.48 7.65 -2.20
C VAL A 76 1.20 8.36 -0.88
N ASP A 77 0.07 9.05 -0.82
CA ASP A 77 -0.34 9.70 0.42
C ASP A 77 -0.55 8.68 1.53
N ARG A 78 -0.12 9.05 2.74
CA ARG A 78 -0.17 8.17 3.91
C ARG A 78 -1.58 7.63 4.14
N ASP A 79 -2.57 8.51 4.09
CA ASP A 79 -3.96 8.14 4.39
C ASP A 79 -4.50 7.23 3.29
N GLU A 80 -4.28 7.56 2.02
CA GLU A 80 -4.67 6.70 0.89
C GLU A 80 -4.07 5.29 0.99
N LEU A 81 -2.80 5.18 1.37
CA LEU A 81 -2.14 3.89 1.59
C LEU A 81 -2.79 3.12 2.75
N LEU A 82 -3.08 3.79 3.86
CA LEU A 82 -3.73 3.14 5.01
C LEU A 82 -5.15 2.68 4.66
N GLU A 83 -5.92 3.47 3.91
CA GLU A 83 -7.23 3.07 3.41
C GLU A 83 -7.12 1.86 2.47
N ALA A 84 -6.12 1.85 1.58
CA ALA A 84 -5.87 0.75 0.65
C ALA A 84 -5.49 -0.56 1.34
N LEU A 85 -4.69 -0.48 2.40
CA LEU A 85 -4.20 -1.64 3.13
C LEU A 85 -5.21 -2.15 4.16
N LEU A 86 -5.81 -1.26 4.93
CA LEU A 86 -6.64 -1.63 6.08
C LEU A 86 -8.14 -1.70 5.74
N GLY A 87 -8.53 -1.22 4.55
CA GLY A 87 -9.93 -1.15 4.14
C GLY A 87 -10.78 -0.23 5.02
N ARG A 88 -10.15 0.59 5.87
CA ARG A 88 -10.83 1.58 6.71
C ARG A 88 -10.73 2.91 6.01
N LYS A 89 -11.87 3.44 5.58
CA LYS A 89 -12.02 4.87 5.31
C LYS A 89 -11.62 5.60 6.59
N CYS A 90 -10.62 6.47 6.53
CA CYS A 90 -10.33 7.33 7.67
C CYS A 90 -11.56 8.22 7.86
N CYS A 91 -12.24 8.08 9.00
CA CYS A 91 -13.43 8.87 9.29
C CYS A 91 -13.02 10.35 9.28
N ASN A 92 -13.65 11.16 8.42
CA ASN A 92 -13.63 12.60 8.62
C ASN A 92 -14.38 12.92 9.93
N ASP A 93 -13.83 13.82 10.74
CA ASP A 93 -14.27 14.17 12.10
C ASP A 93 -15.65 14.84 12.21
N ASN A 94 -16.72 14.32 11.59
CA ASN A 94 -18.08 14.87 11.74
C ASN A 94 -19.19 13.87 12.06
N ASP A 95 -18.90 12.59 12.31
CA ASP A 95 -19.94 11.65 12.75
C ASP A 95 -19.80 11.29 14.23
N VAL A 96 -20.66 11.95 15.02
CA VAL A 96 -20.98 11.61 16.41
C VAL A 96 -21.51 10.18 16.47
N GLY A 97 -20.76 9.31 17.17
CA GLY A 97 -21.33 8.11 17.80
C GLY A 97 -21.12 6.79 17.08
N SER A 98 -19.96 6.18 17.26
CA SER A 98 -19.89 4.74 17.52
C SER A 98 -18.56 4.39 18.20
N ASN A 99 -18.66 3.68 19.33
CA ASN A 99 -17.55 3.25 20.18
C ASN A 99 -16.70 2.16 19.51
N ALA A 100 -16.06 2.45 18.38
CA ALA A 100 -14.93 1.67 17.92
C ALA A 100 -13.68 2.27 18.57
N SER A 101 -13.29 1.74 19.72
CA SER A 101 -11.99 2.02 20.33
C SER A 101 -10.91 1.69 19.30
N PHE A 102 -10.35 2.74 18.69
CA PHE A 102 -9.15 2.64 17.86
C PHE A 102 -7.98 2.28 18.77
N ASP A 103 -7.58 1.01 18.74
CA ASP A 103 -6.38 0.54 19.42
C ASP A 103 -5.19 0.68 18.44
N CYS A 104 -4.52 1.84 18.48
CA CYS A 104 -3.38 2.16 17.61
C CYS A 104 -2.11 1.34 17.90
N ASN A 105 -2.21 0.28 18.69
CA ASN A 105 -1.09 -0.59 19.04
C ASN A 105 -0.68 -1.56 17.92
N ASP A 106 -1.53 -1.75 16.91
CA ASP A 106 -1.36 -2.75 15.84
C ASP A 106 -0.50 -2.26 14.65
N LEU A 107 -0.19 -0.95 14.57
CA LEU A 107 0.66 -0.42 13.49
C LEU A 107 2.12 -0.90 13.61
N SER A 108 2.57 -1.19 14.84
CA SER A 108 3.94 -1.66 15.10
C SER A 108 4.20 -3.07 14.56
N ASP A 109 3.16 -3.89 14.52
CA ASP A 109 3.23 -5.28 14.05
C ASP A 109 3.11 -5.34 12.51
N VAL A 110 2.49 -4.34 11.88
CA VAL A 110 2.43 -4.17 10.41
C VAL A 110 3.72 -3.56 9.84
N LEU A 111 4.36 -2.60 10.52
CA LEU A 111 5.56 -1.92 10.01
C LEU A 111 6.88 -2.54 10.48
N GLY A 112 6.83 -3.69 11.16
CA GLY A 112 8.02 -4.42 11.61
C GLY A 112 8.83 -3.68 12.69
N GLY A 113 8.20 -2.81 13.47
CA GLY A 113 8.87 -2.06 14.52
C GLY A 113 9.28 -2.96 15.68
N LYS A 114 10.59 -3.23 15.84
CA LYS A 114 11.12 -3.92 17.02
C LYS A 114 10.73 -3.15 18.29
N LYS A 115 9.81 -3.71 19.09
CA LYS A 115 9.52 -3.17 20.43
C LYS A 115 10.79 -3.24 21.30
N PRO A 116 11.20 -2.15 21.97
CA PRO A 116 12.32 -2.19 22.89
C PRO A 116 12.00 -3.12 24.07
N LYS A 117 12.90 -4.06 24.36
CA LYS A 117 12.83 -4.91 25.55
C LYS A 117 12.83 -4.04 26.80
N ARG A 118 11.70 -3.99 27.52
CA ARG A 118 11.69 -3.52 28.91
C ARG A 118 12.18 -4.69 29.78
N GLY A 119 13.32 -4.48 30.43
CA GLY A 119 13.82 -5.33 31.50
C GLY A 119 13.13 -5.04 32.82
#